data_AF-A0A3C1P2C0-F1
#
_entry.id   AF-A0A3C1P2C0-F1
#
_cell.length_a   1.000
_cell.length_b   1.000
_cell.length_c   1.000
_cell.angle_alpha   90.00
_cell.angle_beta   90.00
_cell.angle_gamma   90.00
#
_symmetry.space_group_name_H-M   'P 1'
#
loop_
_entity.id
_entity.type
_entity.pdbx_description
1 polymer ?
#
loop_
_entity_poly.entity_id
_entity_poly.type
_entity_poly.pdbx_seq_one_letter_code
_entity_poly.pdbx_strand_id
1 'polypeptide(L)'
;MWTGSPPHEGSCNHDAVEEREQDHREGDLASPDDSYEWFRRAQMLLEQGNSDAAAVVLERLRASDPDSTSVVESLARALFDSKRFREAADAFGTLVDRSPDDDYAHYGLGLALWRLQDFPGARDHLAVAVVMRPDRPEYAQALAQVRATLRARAEAGLPETGPVPT
;
A
#
# COMPACT_ATOMS: atom_id res chain seq x y z
N MET A 1 -28.67 53.54 54.96
CA MET A 1 -28.14 52.98 53.70
C MET A 1 -28.36 51.49 53.77
N TRP A 2 -29.38 51.00 53.08
CA TRP A 2 -29.88 49.63 53.16
C TRP A 2 -29.14 48.82 52.09
N THR A 3 -28.27 47.92 52.50
CA THR A 3 -27.53 47.03 51.60
C THR A 3 -28.39 45.81 51.33
N GLY A 4 -28.95 45.71 50.12
CA GLY A 4 -29.70 44.53 49.68
C GLY A 4 -28.79 43.30 49.58
N SER A 5 -29.29 42.18 50.04
CA SER A 5 -28.79 40.83 49.75
C SER A 5 -29.91 40.02 49.07
N PRO A 6 -29.57 38.95 48.33
CA PRO A 6 -30.08 38.64 46.99
C PRO A 6 -31.22 37.60 46.98
N PRO A 7 -31.75 37.22 45.80
CA PRO A 7 -32.28 35.87 45.64
C PRO A 7 -31.67 35.11 44.45
N HIS A 8 -31.12 33.94 44.79
CA HIS A 8 -31.39 32.63 44.19
C HIS A 8 -31.77 32.55 42.70
N GLU A 9 -30.82 32.12 41.88
CA GLU A 9 -30.97 31.13 40.79
C GLU A 9 -29.62 30.39 40.74
N GLY A 10 -29.46 29.07 40.91
CA GLY A 10 -30.38 28.01 40.53
C GLY A 10 -30.11 27.52 39.11
N SER A 11 -28.87 27.16 38.76
CA SER A 11 -28.64 26.08 37.78
C SER A 11 -27.23 25.51 37.88
N CYS A 12 -27.18 24.21 38.13
CA CYS A 12 -26.00 23.38 38.04
C CYS A 12 -25.77 23.10 36.55
N ASN A 13 -24.79 23.74 35.90
CA ASN A 13 -24.37 23.32 34.56
C ASN A 13 -23.08 22.52 34.68
N HIS A 14 -23.29 21.22 34.53
CA HIS A 14 -22.33 20.14 34.48
C HIS A 14 -21.72 20.13 33.07
N ASP A 15 -20.89 21.10 32.71
CA ASP A 15 -20.18 21.10 31.43
C ASP A 15 -18.74 21.57 31.64
N ALA A 16 -17.96 20.69 32.26
CA ALA A 16 -16.52 20.62 32.03
C ALA A 16 -16.28 19.47 31.05
N VAL A 17 -16.85 19.57 29.85
CA VAL A 17 -16.33 18.82 28.71
C VAL A 17 -15.03 19.55 28.35
N GLU A 18 -13.91 18.96 28.77
CA GLU A 18 -12.60 19.26 28.22
C GLU A 18 -12.70 19.12 26.69
N GLU A 19 -12.98 20.23 26.01
CA GLU A 19 -12.59 20.39 24.62
C GLU A 19 -11.06 20.40 24.61
N ARG A 20 -10.49 19.19 24.61
CA ARG A 20 -9.15 18.99 24.06
C ARG A 20 -9.32 19.18 22.57
N GLU A 21 -9.24 20.43 22.14
CA GLU A 21 -8.83 20.81 20.81
C GLU A 21 -7.53 20.05 20.54
N GLN A 22 -7.66 18.91 19.87
CA GLN A 22 -6.54 18.14 19.39
C GLN A 22 -5.94 18.96 18.26
N ASP A 23 -4.98 19.81 18.63
CA ASP A 23 -4.00 20.43 17.75
C ASP A 23 -3.25 19.31 17.02
N HIS A 24 -3.87 18.78 15.97
CA HIS A 24 -3.28 17.88 14.99
C HIS A 24 -2.26 18.71 14.20
N ARG A 25 -1.08 18.90 14.79
CA ARG A 25 0.09 19.29 14.02
C ARG A 25 0.45 18.13 13.10
N GLU A 26 0.00 18.26 11.86
CA GLU A 26 0.43 17.46 10.72
C GLU A 26 1.96 17.40 10.69
N GLY A 27 2.53 16.21 10.91
CA GLY A 27 3.94 15.97 10.58
C GLY A 27 4.77 15.17 11.57
N ASP A 28 4.22 14.67 12.68
CA ASP A 28 5.02 13.88 13.63
C ASP A 28 4.22 12.68 14.14
N LEU A 29 4.49 11.49 13.62
CA LEU A 29 4.09 10.22 14.26
C LEU A 29 5.02 10.02 15.46
N ALA A 30 4.78 10.78 16.53
CA ALA A 30 5.73 10.99 17.61
C ALA A 30 5.90 9.78 18.57
N SER A 31 5.20 8.67 18.35
CA SER A 31 5.40 7.43 19.11
C SER A 31 5.38 6.18 18.21
N PRO A 32 6.22 5.16 18.47
CA PRO A 32 6.13 3.86 17.80
C PRO A 32 4.74 3.20 17.89
N ASP A 33 3.99 3.50 18.96
CA ASP A 33 2.60 3.06 19.16
C ASP A 33 1.65 3.68 18.12
N ASP A 34 1.85 4.96 17.78
CA ASP A 34 1.07 5.65 16.74
C ASP A 34 1.35 5.01 15.37
N SER A 35 2.62 4.80 15.01
CA SER A 35 2.99 4.16 13.73
C SER A 35 2.35 2.78 13.56
N TYR A 36 2.28 1.99 14.64
CA TYR A 36 1.63 0.69 14.63
C TYR A 36 0.11 0.80 14.41
N GLU A 37 -0.58 1.72 15.08
CA GLU A 37 -2.02 1.93 14.90
C GLU A 37 -2.35 2.48 13.50
N TRP A 38 -1.54 3.39 12.96
CA TRP A 38 -1.67 3.85 11.58
C TRP A 38 -1.43 2.74 10.56
N PHE A 39 -0.46 1.86 10.82
CA PHE A 39 -0.22 0.70 9.96
C PHE A 39 -1.42 -0.27 10.00
N ARG A 40 -1.96 -0.55 11.18
CA ARG A 40 -3.19 -1.36 11.32
C ARG A 40 -4.36 -0.71 10.59
N ARG A 41 -4.50 0.62 10.68
CA ARG A 41 -5.53 1.37 9.95
C ARG A 41 -5.39 1.19 8.44
N ALA A 42 -4.17 1.25 7.92
CA ALA A 42 -3.88 1.02 6.50
C ALA A 42 -4.23 -0.40 6.06
N GLN A 43 -3.91 -1.42 6.86
CA GLN A 43 -4.30 -2.81 6.58
C GLN A 43 -5.83 -2.96 6.49
N MET A 44 -6.57 -2.37 7.44
CA MET A 44 -8.04 -2.38 7.38
C MET A 44 -8.59 -1.68 6.13
N LEU A 45 -7.94 -0.59 5.67
CA LEU A 45 -8.32 0.07 4.42
C LEU A 45 -8.10 -0.84 3.21
N LEU A 46 -6.98 -1.58 3.16
CA LEU A 46 -6.72 -2.57 2.11
C LEU A 46 -7.77 -3.69 2.11
N GLU A 47 -8.14 -4.21 3.27
CA GLU A 47 -9.17 -5.25 3.41
C GLU A 47 -10.55 -4.77 2.96
N GLN A 48 -10.84 -3.48 3.16
CA GLN A 48 -12.08 -2.83 2.71
C GLN A 48 -12.05 -2.47 1.21
N GLY A 49 -10.94 -2.70 0.51
CA GLY A 49 -10.75 -2.30 -0.88
C GLY A 49 -10.51 -0.80 -1.10
N ASN A 50 -10.29 -0.04 -0.02
CA ASN A 50 -10.01 1.40 -0.04
C ASN A 50 -8.51 1.66 -0.26
N SER A 51 -7.97 1.13 -1.35
CA SER A 51 -6.52 1.08 -1.60
C SER A 51 -5.88 2.46 -1.76
N ASP A 52 -6.59 3.43 -2.33
CA ASP A 52 -6.08 4.81 -2.46
C ASP A 52 -5.88 5.48 -1.09
N ALA A 53 -6.86 5.30 -0.19
CA ALA A 53 -6.76 5.80 1.17
C ALA A 53 -5.65 5.09 1.94
N ALA A 54 -5.51 3.77 1.74
CA ALA A 54 -4.42 2.99 2.35
C ALA A 54 -3.05 3.52 1.89
N ALA A 55 -2.88 3.78 0.58
CA ALA A 55 -1.64 4.30 0.02
C ALA A 55 -1.24 5.64 0.65
N VAL A 56 -2.19 6.56 0.86
CA VAL A 56 -1.91 7.85 1.52
C VAL A 56 -1.39 7.66 2.94
N VAL A 57 -2.02 6.78 3.72
CA VAL A 57 -1.58 6.49 5.10
C VAL A 57 -0.18 5.85 5.10
N LEU A 58 0.06 4.91 4.19
CA LEU A 58 1.32 4.19 4.08
C LEU A 58 2.47 5.06 3.57
N GLU A 59 2.21 6.02 2.67
CA GLU A 59 3.22 7.00 2.24
C GLU A 59 3.68 7.87 3.40
N ARG A 60 2.76 8.27 4.30
CA ARG A 60 3.12 9.01 5.52
C ARG A 60 3.96 8.16 6.48
N LEU A 61 3.59 6.89 6.65
CA LEU A 61 4.36 5.95 7.47
C LEU A 61 5.77 5.76 6.91
N ARG A 62 5.89 5.57 5.59
CA ARG A 62 7.19 5.44 4.91
C ARG A 62 8.07 6.67 5.08
N ALA A 63 7.48 7.88 5.11
CA ALA A 63 8.24 9.11 5.32
C ALA A 63 8.84 9.20 6.74
N SER A 64 8.19 8.56 7.73
CA SER A 64 8.63 8.54 9.12
C SER A 64 9.58 7.37 9.41
N ASP A 65 9.37 6.23 8.75
CA ASP A 65 10.20 5.02 8.82
C ASP A 65 10.45 4.44 7.41
N PRO A 66 11.51 4.89 6.72
CA PRO A 66 11.84 4.46 5.36
C PRO A 66 12.46 3.04 5.29
N ASP A 67 12.84 2.47 6.42
CA ASP A 67 13.51 1.17 6.49
C ASP A 67 12.53 0.02 6.74
N SER A 68 11.29 0.32 7.14
CA SER A 68 10.26 -0.69 7.38
C SER A 68 9.80 -1.38 6.09
N THR A 69 10.31 -2.60 5.86
CA THR A 69 9.90 -3.50 4.77
C THR A 69 8.39 -3.71 4.75
N SER A 70 7.76 -3.93 5.90
CA SER A 70 6.31 -4.18 6.00
C SER A 70 5.47 -3.00 5.51
N VAL A 71 5.91 -1.77 5.79
CA VAL A 71 5.25 -0.55 5.30
C VAL A 71 5.42 -0.43 3.79
N VAL A 72 6.62 -0.67 3.26
CA VAL A 72 6.90 -0.62 1.82
C VAL A 72 6.11 -1.70 1.06
N GLU A 73 6.05 -2.92 1.57
CA GLU A 73 5.26 -4.01 0.97
C GLU A 73 3.77 -3.68 0.94
N SER A 74 3.24 -3.20 2.07
CA SER A 74 1.84 -2.81 2.15
C SER A 74 1.52 -1.65 1.22
N LEU A 75 2.45 -0.69 1.08
CA LEU A 75 2.34 0.42 0.14
C LEU A 75 2.35 -0.09 -1.29
N ALA A 76 3.27 -0.98 -1.65
CA ALA A 76 3.36 -1.57 -2.98
C ALA A 76 2.06 -2.28 -3.36
N ARG A 77 1.48 -3.05 -2.43
CA ARG A 77 0.16 -3.68 -2.59
C ARG A 77 -0.95 -2.65 -2.76
N ALA A 78 -0.99 -1.62 -1.92
CA ALA A 78 -1.98 -0.53 -2.03
C ALA A 78 -1.92 0.15 -3.40
N LEU A 79 -0.72 0.48 -3.86
CA LEU A 79 -0.46 1.08 -5.17
C LEU A 79 -0.92 0.18 -6.31
N PHE A 80 -0.66 -1.13 -6.20
CA PHE A 80 -1.10 -2.11 -7.19
C PHE A 80 -2.64 -2.18 -7.28
N ASP A 81 -3.31 -2.28 -6.13
CA ASP A 81 -4.77 -2.36 -6.05
C ASP A 81 -5.43 -1.04 -6.51
N SER A 82 -4.78 0.10 -6.27
CA SER A 82 -5.13 1.43 -6.81
C SER A 82 -4.82 1.61 -8.31
N LYS A 83 -4.34 0.59 -9.01
CA LYS A 83 -3.94 0.64 -10.43
C LYS A 83 -2.78 1.60 -10.73
N ARG A 84 -2.04 2.05 -9.70
CA ARG A 84 -0.80 2.85 -9.81
C ARG A 84 0.38 1.91 -10.11
N PHE A 85 0.30 1.18 -11.21
CA PHE A 85 1.19 0.03 -11.49
C PHE A 85 2.67 0.39 -11.59
N ARG A 86 3.01 1.56 -12.10
CA ARG A 86 4.41 2.00 -12.19
C ARG A 86 5.02 2.24 -10.82
N GLU A 87 4.28 2.93 -9.95
CA GLU A 87 4.73 3.18 -8.57
C GLU A 87 4.76 1.89 -7.75
N ALA A 88 3.82 0.97 -8.01
CA ALA A 88 3.86 -0.37 -7.42
C ALA A 88 5.11 -1.15 -7.87
N ALA A 89 5.45 -1.11 -9.16
CA ALA A 89 6.65 -1.76 -9.69
C ALA A 89 7.92 -1.17 -9.05
N ASP A 90 8.01 0.15 -8.91
CA ASP A 90 9.14 0.80 -8.23
C ASP A 90 9.24 0.33 -6.77
N ALA A 91 8.13 0.30 -6.03
CA ALA A 91 8.10 -0.13 -4.64
C ALA A 91 8.47 -1.62 -4.48
N PHE A 92 7.92 -2.53 -5.29
CA PHE A 92 8.33 -3.94 -5.27
C PHE A 92 9.78 -4.13 -5.73
N GLY A 93 10.27 -3.32 -6.67
CA GLY A 93 11.67 -3.30 -7.08
C GLY A 93 12.60 -3.00 -5.91
N THR A 94 12.26 -1.99 -5.09
CA THR A 94 13.07 -1.70 -3.88
C THR A 94 13.07 -2.85 -2.87
N LEU A 95 11.99 -3.62 -2.79
CA LEU A 95 11.94 -4.80 -1.91
C LEU A 95 12.82 -5.93 -2.44
N VAL A 96 12.80 -6.19 -3.76
CA VAL A 96 13.67 -7.18 -4.40
C VAL A 96 15.15 -6.79 -4.25
N ASP A 97 15.48 -5.51 -4.37
CA ASP A 97 16.86 -5.03 -4.19
C ASP A 97 17.36 -5.19 -2.74
N ARG A 98 16.46 -5.02 -1.76
CA ARG A 98 16.77 -5.17 -0.33
C ARG A 98 16.83 -6.65 0.09
N SER A 99 15.88 -7.44 -0.37
CA SER A 99 15.71 -8.86 -0.05
C SER A 99 15.46 -9.65 -1.33
N PRO A 100 16.53 -10.09 -2.03
CA PRO A 100 16.42 -10.87 -3.26
C PRO A 100 15.81 -12.27 -3.07
N ASP A 101 15.59 -12.69 -1.83
CA ASP A 101 14.97 -13.96 -1.43
C ASP A 101 13.48 -13.82 -1.05
N ASP A 102 12.89 -12.64 -1.23
CA ASP A 102 11.47 -12.39 -0.99
C ASP A 102 10.62 -12.83 -2.19
N ASP A 103 10.01 -14.02 -2.07
CA ASP A 103 9.15 -14.59 -3.10
C ASP A 103 7.92 -13.71 -3.42
N TYR A 104 7.39 -13.00 -2.42
CA TYR A 104 6.22 -12.15 -2.59
C TYR A 104 6.57 -10.85 -3.32
N ALA A 105 7.74 -10.26 -3.03
CA ALA A 105 8.24 -9.10 -3.76
C ALA A 105 8.46 -9.42 -5.24
N HIS A 106 9.06 -10.57 -5.56
CA HIS A 106 9.20 -11.06 -6.94
C HIS A 106 7.84 -11.24 -7.62
N TYR A 107 6.87 -11.84 -6.92
CA TYR A 107 5.52 -12.01 -7.44
C TYR A 107 4.83 -10.67 -7.71
N GLY A 108 4.85 -9.75 -6.75
CA GLY A 108 4.26 -8.41 -6.85
C GLY A 108 4.86 -7.58 -7.99
N LEU A 109 6.19 -7.58 -8.12
CA LEU A 109 6.88 -6.92 -9.22
C LEU A 109 6.49 -7.52 -10.57
N GLY A 110 6.45 -8.86 -10.66
CA GLY A 110 6.03 -9.56 -11.86
C GLY A 110 4.61 -9.20 -12.31
N LEU A 111 3.66 -9.11 -11.37
CA LEU A 111 2.30 -8.66 -11.67
C LEU A 111 2.24 -7.20 -12.10
N ALA A 112 2.99 -6.31 -11.44
CA ALA A 112 3.04 -4.89 -11.78
C ALA A 112 3.59 -4.68 -13.19
N LEU A 113 4.70 -5.35 -13.54
CA LEU A 113 5.29 -5.34 -14.88
C LEU A 113 4.33 -5.89 -15.93
N TRP A 114 3.57 -6.93 -15.60
CA TRP A 114 2.57 -7.48 -16.50
C TRP A 114 1.49 -6.44 -16.84
N ARG A 115 1.03 -5.69 -15.84
CA ARG A 115 0.05 -4.59 -16.03
C ARG A 115 0.63 -3.41 -16.82
N LEU A 116 1.93 -3.19 -16.72
CA LEU A 116 2.68 -2.22 -17.53
C LEU A 116 3.01 -2.74 -18.94
N GLN A 117 2.57 -3.96 -19.28
CA GLN A 117 2.85 -4.63 -20.55
C GLN A 117 4.34 -4.87 -20.79
N ASP A 118 5.16 -4.95 -19.74
CA ASP A 118 6.51 -5.49 -19.80
C ASP A 118 6.43 -7.00 -19.54
N PHE A 119 6.03 -7.76 -20.57
CA PHE A 119 5.84 -9.20 -20.45
C PHE A 119 7.14 -9.97 -20.21
N PRO A 120 8.30 -9.61 -20.81
CA PRO A 120 9.58 -10.24 -20.49
C PRO A 120 9.98 -10.04 -19.03
N GLY A 121 9.94 -8.80 -18.51
CA GLY A 121 10.26 -8.53 -17.11
C GLY A 121 9.30 -9.27 -16.16
N ALA A 122 8.01 -9.24 -16.47
CA ALA A 122 7.00 -9.99 -15.71
C ALA A 122 7.31 -11.50 -15.66
N ARG A 123 7.65 -12.10 -16.80
CA ARG A 123 7.99 -13.53 -16.89
C ARG A 123 9.17 -13.87 -15.99
N ASP A 124 10.22 -13.05 -16.00
CA ASP A 124 11.47 -13.34 -15.32
C ASP A 124 11.28 -13.28 -13.80
N HIS A 125 10.61 -12.25 -13.27
CA HIS A 125 10.32 -12.16 -11.84
C HIS A 125 9.31 -13.22 -11.36
N LEU A 126 8.25 -13.52 -12.14
CA LEU A 126 7.31 -14.59 -11.80
C LEU A 126 7.96 -15.98 -11.84
N ALA A 127 8.93 -16.21 -12.74
CA ALA A 127 9.68 -17.46 -12.77
C ALA A 127 10.50 -17.65 -11.49
N VAL A 128 11.13 -16.60 -10.98
CA VAL A 128 11.84 -16.63 -9.70
C VAL A 128 10.88 -16.96 -8.54
N ALA A 129 9.74 -16.28 -8.46
CA ALA A 129 8.74 -16.54 -7.42
C ALA A 129 8.26 -18.01 -7.43
N VAL A 130 8.01 -18.58 -8.62
CA VAL A 130 7.62 -20.00 -8.77
C VAL A 130 8.72 -20.96 -8.31
N VAL A 131 10.00 -20.65 -8.58
CA VAL A 131 11.12 -21.47 -8.14
C VAL A 131 11.27 -21.43 -6.61
N MET A 132 11.07 -20.26 -6.00
CA MET A 132 11.14 -20.10 -4.55
C MET A 132 9.97 -20.80 -3.83
N ARG A 133 8.75 -20.66 -4.36
CA ARG A 133 7.51 -21.18 -3.77
C ARG A 133 6.67 -21.97 -4.78
N PRO A 134 7.08 -23.21 -5.11
CA PRO A 134 6.32 -24.05 -6.04
C PRO A 134 4.98 -24.54 -5.44
N ASP A 135 4.79 -24.40 -4.13
CA ASP A 135 3.57 -24.73 -3.40
C ASP A 135 2.45 -23.68 -3.58
N ARG A 136 2.76 -22.50 -4.13
CA ARG A 136 1.81 -21.41 -4.39
C ARG A 136 1.26 -21.52 -5.82
N PRO A 137 0.05 -22.07 -6.03
CA PRO A 137 -0.50 -22.23 -7.36
C PRO A 137 -0.73 -20.89 -8.06
N GLU A 138 -0.96 -19.81 -7.30
CA GLU A 138 -1.18 -18.46 -7.84
C GLU A 138 0.05 -17.97 -8.64
N TYR A 139 1.26 -18.32 -8.20
CA TYR A 139 2.51 -17.91 -8.86
C TYR A 139 2.67 -18.63 -10.20
N ALA A 140 2.41 -19.94 -10.21
CA ALA A 140 2.45 -20.74 -11.43
C ALA A 140 1.39 -20.30 -12.44
N GLN A 141 0.18 -19.94 -11.97
CA GLN A 141 -0.90 -19.42 -12.81
C GLN A 141 -0.53 -18.08 -13.45
N ALA A 142 0.00 -17.13 -12.66
CA ALA A 142 0.44 -15.84 -13.19
C ALA A 142 1.55 -16.01 -14.24
N LEU A 143 2.55 -16.85 -13.98
CA LEU A 143 3.62 -17.13 -14.94
C LEU A 143 3.08 -17.76 -16.23
N ALA A 144 2.13 -18.69 -16.13
CA ALA A 144 1.50 -19.33 -17.28
C ALA A 144 0.74 -18.31 -18.14
N GLN A 145 0.01 -17.37 -17.52
CA GLN A 145 -0.72 -16.31 -18.21
C GLN A 145 0.22 -15.35 -18.97
N VAL A 146 1.33 -14.95 -18.34
CA VAL A 146 2.34 -14.10 -18.99
C VAL A 146 2.99 -14.83 -20.17
N ARG A 147 3.37 -16.10 -20.00
CA ARG A 147 3.93 -16.93 -21.08
C ARG A 147 2.96 -17.10 -22.26
N ALA A 148 1.68 -17.33 -21.97
CA ALA A 148 0.65 -17.42 -23.00
C ALA A 148 0.51 -16.11 -23.78
N THR A 149 0.60 -14.96 -23.08
CA THR A 149 0.55 -13.64 -23.71
C THR A 149 1.75 -13.40 -24.61
N LEU A 150 2.98 -13.70 -24.16
CA LEU A 150 4.19 -13.62 -24.98
C LEU A 150 4.07 -14.48 -26.24
N ARG A 151 3.61 -15.73 -26.10
CA ARG A 151 3.40 -16.63 -27.23
C ARG A 151 2.41 -16.05 -28.24
N ALA A 152 1.26 -15.58 -27.77
CA ALA A 152 0.24 -15.00 -28.65
C ALA A 152 0.74 -13.76 -29.39
N ARG A 153 1.54 -12.92 -28.73
CA ARG A 153 2.15 -11.73 -29.35
C ARG A 153 3.20 -12.11 -30.38
N ALA A 154 4.06 -13.09 -30.10
CA ALA A 154 5.04 -13.60 -31.04
C ALA A 154 4.35 -14.18 -32.30
N GLU A 155 3.27 -14.95 -32.13
CA GLU A 155 2.47 -15.49 -33.23
C GLU A 155 1.80 -14.38 -34.07
N ALA A 156 1.42 -13.27 -33.43
CA ALA A 156 0.85 -12.10 -34.09
C ALA A 156 1.89 -11.12 -34.66
N GLY A 157 3.20 -11.36 -34.48
CA GLY A 157 4.26 -10.43 -34.89
C GLY A 157 4.27 -9.11 -34.11
N LEU A 158 3.72 -9.10 -32.89
CA LEU A 158 3.65 -7.93 -32.02
C LEU A 158 4.89 -7.82 -31.12
N PRO A 159 5.30 -6.60 -30.72
CA PRO A 159 6.45 -6.42 -29.83
C PRO A 159 6.20 -7.07 -28.47
N GLU A 160 7.23 -7.57 -27.78
CA GLU A 160 7.08 -8.19 -26.46
C GLU A 160 6.79 -7.18 -25.34
N THR A 161 6.91 -5.89 -25.60
CA THR A 161 6.58 -4.83 -24.65
C THR A 161 5.61 -3.82 -25.23
N GLY A 162 4.89 -3.13 -24.35
CA GLY A 162 4.05 -1.99 -24.71
C GLY A 162 2.73 -2.33 -25.41
N PRO A 163 1.90 -1.30 -25.66
CA PRO A 163 0.59 -1.47 -26.27
C PRO A 163 0.70 -1.99 -27.72
N VAL A 164 -0.38 -2.62 -28.19
CA VAL A 164 -0.49 -3.01 -29.60
C VAL A 164 -0.53 -1.72 -30.43
N PRO A 165 0.32 -1.55 -31.45
CA PRO A 165 0.24 -0.39 -32.33
C PRO A 165 -1.11 -0.42 -33.08
N THR A 166 -1.90 0.64 -32.92
CA THR A 166 -3.17 0.87 -33.62
C THR A 166 -2.95 1.37 -35.04
#